data_AF-X1AZU7-F1
#
_entry.id   AF-X1AZU7-F1
#
_cell.length_a   1.000
_cell.length_b   1.000
_cell.length_c   1.000
_cell.angle_alpha   90.00
_cell.angle_beta   90.00
_cell.angle_gamma   90.00
#
_symmetry.space_group_name_H-M   'P 1'
#
loop_
_entity.id
_entity.type
_entity.pdbx_description
1 polymer ?
#
loop_
_entity_poly.entity_id
_entity_poly.type
_entity_poly.pdbx_seq_one_letter_code
_entity_poly.pdbx_strand_id
1 'polypeptide(L)'
;MPIGIKSYGAYLPKYMLPRELISKAWDFPSVPGTKAVAMIDEDSLTMSVEAGLDCLAGIEPKTVDGIFFASTTQVYTEKDSASLIATILDMREDIITADFTDSTKAGT
;
A
#
# COMPACT_ATOMS: atom_id res chain seq x y z
N MET A 1 -21.07 16.51 -11.69
CA MET A 1 -19.86 16.62 -10.82
C MET A 1 -18.71 15.93 -11.52
N PRO A 2 -17.52 16.56 -11.63
CA PRO A 2 -16.34 15.88 -12.14
C PRO A 2 -15.89 14.78 -11.16
N ILE A 3 -15.56 13.62 -11.69
CA ILE A 3 -15.07 12.44 -10.96
C ILE A 3 -13.55 12.37 -11.15
N GLY A 4 -12.80 12.10 -10.10
CA GLY A 4 -11.34 11.99 -10.14
C GLY A 4 -10.70 11.81 -8.77
N ILE A 5 -9.37 11.79 -8.74
CA ILE A 5 -8.56 11.64 -7.52
C ILE A 5 -8.62 12.93 -6.71
N LYS A 6 -8.96 12.83 -5.41
CA LYS A 6 -9.08 13.97 -4.48
C LYS A 6 -7.88 14.12 -3.54
N SER A 7 -7.33 13.01 -3.10
CA SER A 7 -6.13 12.91 -2.26
C SER A 7 -5.36 11.65 -2.62
N TYR A 8 -4.10 11.57 -2.20
CA TYR A 8 -3.28 10.38 -2.27
C TYR A 8 -2.43 10.32 -1.00
N GLY A 9 -2.05 9.11 -0.59
CA GLY A 9 -1.07 8.88 0.45
C GLY A 9 -0.09 7.82 -0.01
N ALA A 10 1.12 7.84 0.55
CA ALA A 10 2.16 6.90 0.16
C ALA A 10 2.99 6.47 1.37
N TYR A 11 3.32 5.19 1.40
CA TYR A 11 4.25 4.64 2.36
C TYR A 11 5.38 3.92 1.64
N LEU A 12 6.60 4.21 2.04
CA LEU A 12 7.79 3.44 1.64
C LEU A 12 8.41 2.85 2.89
N PRO A 13 8.87 1.58 2.82
CA PRO A 13 9.66 0.99 3.88
C PRO A 13 10.79 1.89 4.36
N LYS A 14 11.02 1.89 5.68
CA LYS A 14 12.01 2.78 6.30
C LYS A 14 13.45 2.52 5.83
N TYR A 15 13.78 1.26 5.54
CA TYR A 15 15.15 0.88 5.19
C TYR A 15 15.44 1.09 3.72
N MET A 16 16.43 1.93 3.45
CA MET A 16 16.87 2.30 2.09
C MET A 16 18.25 1.71 1.82
N LEU A 17 18.33 0.67 0.98
CA LEU A 17 19.58 0.04 0.58
C LEU A 17 20.22 0.81 -0.59
N PRO A 18 21.45 1.35 -0.45
CA PRO A 18 22.15 1.96 -1.57
C PRO A 18 22.34 0.97 -2.73
N ARG A 19 21.98 1.38 -3.94
CA ARG A 19 22.08 0.52 -5.13
C ARG A 19 23.53 0.21 -5.50
N GLU A 20 24.47 1.05 -5.08
CA GLU A 20 25.92 0.79 -5.17
C GLU A 20 26.32 -0.47 -4.40
N LEU A 21 25.75 -0.72 -3.21
CA LEU A 21 26.06 -1.93 -2.45
C LEU A 21 25.53 -3.19 -3.16
N ILE A 22 24.37 -3.08 -3.81
CA ILE A 22 23.80 -4.17 -4.63
C ILE A 22 24.71 -4.45 -5.83
N SER A 23 25.14 -3.40 -6.54
CA SER A 23 26.06 -3.51 -7.66
C SER A 23 27.40 -4.15 -7.24
N LYS A 24 27.98 -3.71 -6.13
CA LYS A 24 29.23 -4.25 -5.59
C LYS A 24 29.14 -5.72 -5.21
N ALA A 25 28.02 -6.15 -4.63
CA ALA A 25 27.87 -7.54 -4.18
C ALA A 25 27.48 -8.52 -5.30
N TRP A 26 26.93 -8.04 -6.42
CA TRP A 26 26.53 -8.87 -7.58
C TRP A 26 27.38 -8.62 -8.84
N ASP A 27 28.39 -7.77 -8.77
CA ASP A 27 29.33 -7.43 -9.86
C ASP A 27 28.64 -7.01 -11.18
N PHE A 28 27.67 -6.09 -11.10
CA PHE A 28 27.03 -5.48 -12.27
C PHE A 28 27.12 -3.95 -12.21
N PRO A 29 26.94 -3.21 -13.33
CA PRO A 29 27.05 -1.75 -13.35
C PRO A 29 26.16 -1.04 -12.33
N SER A 30 26.76 -0.14 -11.54
CA SER A 30 26.02 0.65 -10.55
C SER A 30 25.10 1.67 -11.22
N VAL A 31 23.95 1.92 -10.57
CA VAL A 31 23.02 2.98 -10.93
C VAL A 31 22.74 3.84 -9.68
N PRO A 32 22.52 5.16 -9.82
CA PRO A 32 22.29 6.03 -8.68
C PRO A 32 21.04 5.68 -7.87
N GLY A 33 21.06 6.04 -6.58
CA GLY A 33 19.90 6.01 -5.69
C GLY A 33 19.87 4.82 -4.73
N THR A 34 18.70 4.65 -4.12
CA THR A 34 18.42 3.62 -3.11
C THR A 34 17.27 2.72 -3.56
N LYS A 35 17.17 1.54 -2.94
CA LYS A 35 16.02 0.64 -3.04
C LYS A 35 15.40 0.51 -1.65
N ALA A 36 14.09 0.73 -1.53
CA ALA A 36 13.37 0.45 -0.30
C ALA A 36 13.34 -1.06 -0.03
N VAL A 37 13.54 -1.44 1.22
CA VAL A 37 13.55 -2.83 1.69
C VAL A 37 12.65 -2.91 2.91
N ALA A 38 11.62 -3.75 2.83
CA ALA A 38 10.72 -4.02 3.93
C ALA A 38 11.45 -4.68 5.12
N MET A 39 11.12 -4.22 6.32
CA MET A 39 11.43 -4.89 7.58
C MET A 39 10.46 -6.07 7.80
N ILE A 40 10.74 -6.89 8.81
CA ILE A 40 9.94 -8.08 9.15
C ILE A 40 8.47 -7.76 9.51
N ASP A 41 8.16 -6.53 9.93
CA ASP A 41 6.81 -6.06 10.29
C ASP A 41 6.14 -5.24 9.17
N GLU A 42 6.82 -5.06 8.03
CA GLU A 42 6.31 -4.32 6.88
C GLU A 42 5.84 -5.30 5.79
N ASP A 43 4.54 -5.58 5.74
CA ASP A 43 3.90 -6.31 4.65
C ASP A 43 2.98 -5.41 3.81
N SER A 44 2.30 -5.99 2.82
CA SER A 44 1.39 -5.22 1.96
C SER A 44 0.20 -4.61 2.70
N LEU A 45 -0.24 -5.20 3.82
CA LEU A 45 -1.30 -4.64 4.66
C LEU A 45 -0.76 -3.46 5.47
N THR A 46 0.40 -3.62 6.14
CA THR A 46 1.05 -2.54 6.89
C THR A 46 1.25 -1.32 6.01
N MET A 47 1.85 -1.50 4.84
CA MET A 47 2.10 -0.40 3.90
C MET A 47 0.81 0.25 3.40
N SER A 48 -0.26 -0.52 3.20
CA SER A 48 -1.55 0.02 2.74
C SER A 48 -2.29 0.80 3.81
N VAL A 49 -2.22 0.34 5.06
CA VAL A 49 -2.77 1.08 6.21
C VAL A 49 -2.05 2.42 6.36
N GLU A 50 -0.71 2.42 6.38
CA GLU A 50 0.07 3.66 6.52
C GLU A 50 -0.19 4.65 5.37
N ALA A 51 -0.22 4.15 4.13
CA ALA A 51 -0.60 4.98 2.97
C ALA A 51 -2.06 5.48 3.05
N GLY A 52 -2.97 4.67 3.60
CA GLY A 52 -4.36 5.05 3.83
C GLY A 52 -4.51 6.14 4.89
N LEU A 53 -3.77 6.05 6.00
CA LEU A 53 -3.73 7.08 7.05
C LEU A 53 -3.23 8.41 6.50
N ASP A 54 -2.16 8.38 5.69
CA ASP A 54 -1.63 9.57 5.00
C ASP A 54 -2.66 10.16 4.01
N CYS A 55 -3.32 9.30 3.22
CA CYS A 55 -4.33 9.69 2.24
C CYS A 55 -5.57 10.37 2.89
N LEU A 56 -5.95 9.88 4.08
CA LEU A 56 -7.09 10.37 4.85
C LEU A 56 -6.73 11.55 5.77
N ALA A 57 -5.51 12.09 5.71
CA ALA A 57 -5.13 13.23 6.53
C ALA A 57 -6.08 14.43 6.32
N GLY A 58 -6.86 14.77 7.36
CA GLY A 58 -7.87 15.83 7.30
C GLY A 58 -9.21 15.43 6.66
N ILE A 59 -9.41 14.14 6.39
CA ILE A 59 -10.66 13.55 5.88
C ILE A 59 -11.23 12.63 6.98
N GLU A 60 -12.51 12.79 7.29
CA GLU A 60 -13.21 11.92 8.24
C GLU A 60 -13.40 10.52 7.61
N PRO A 61 -12.77 9.44 8.14
CA PRO A 61 -12.87 8.10 7.55
C PRO A 61 -14.30 7.59 7.44
N LYS A 62 -15.19 8.01 8.35
CA LYS A 62 -16.62 7.64 8.30
C LYS A 62 -17.36 8.24 7.10
N THR A 63 -16.75 9.11 6.29
CA THR A 63 -17.35 9.65 5.05
C THR A 63 -17.05 8.80 3.81
N VAL A 64 -16.15 7.83 3.91
CA VAL A 64 -15.78 6.93 2.80
C VAL A 64 -16.81 5.80 2.67
N ASP A 65 -17.24 5.52 1.44
CA ASP A 65 -18.29 4.51 1.16
C ASP A 65 -17.74 3.17 0.65
N GLY A 66 -16.44 3.09 0.39
CA GLY A 66 -15.80 1.86 -0.04
C GLY A 66 -14.27 1.92 -0.04
N ILE A 67 -13.65 0.77 0.13
CA ILE A 67 -12.21 0.58 0.04
C ILE A 67 -11.90 -0.66 -0.79
N PHE A 68 -10.92 -0.53 -1.66
CA PHE A 68 -10.50 -1.58 -2.56
C PHE A 68 -9.01 -1.80 -2.37
N PHE A 69 -8.62 -3.02 -2.03
CA PHE A 69 -7.23 -3.37 -1.83
C PHE A 69 -6.70 -4.10 -3.06
N ALA A 70 -5.69 -3.52 -3.71
CA ALA A 70 -5.06 -4.11 -4.88
C ALA A 70 -3.62 -4.51 -4.57
N SER A 71 -3.29 -5.80 -4.69
CA SER A 71 -1.93 -6.28 -4.45
C SER A 71 -1.60 -7.54 -5.25
N THR A 72 -0.31 -7.69 -5.60
CA THR A 72 0.26 -8.92 -6.16
C THR A 72 0.95 -9.78 -5.10
N THR A 73 0.95 -9.31 -3.85
CA THR A 73 1.62 -9.91 -2.70
C THR A 73 0.67 -9.95 -1.49
N GLN A 74 -0.54 -10.49 -1.70
CA GLN A 74 -1.55 -10.65 -0.66
C GLN A 74 -0.99 -11.45 0.54
N VAL A 75 -1.28 -10.99 1.75
CA VAL A 75 -0.89 -11.70 2.99
C VAL A 75 -1.77 -12.92 3.22
N TYR A 76 -3.06 -12.81 2.87
CA TYR A 76 -4.04 -13.88 3.05
C TYR A 76 -4.60 -14.34 1.71
N THR A 77 -4.78 -15.64 1.55
CA THR A 77 -5.41 -16.23 0.36
C THR A 77 -6.93 -16.11 0.36
N GLU A 78 -7.56 -16.21 1.54
CA GLU A 78 -9.03 -16.29 1.67
C GLU A 78 -9.63 -15.12 2.46
N LYS A 79 -8.86 -14.48 3.34
CA LYS A 79 -9.36 -13.38 4.16
C LYS A 79 -9.42 -12.10 3.33
N ASP A 80 -10.57 -11.42 3.38
CA ASP A 80 -10.75 -10.07 2.84
C ASP A 80 -9.80 -9.08 3.54
N SER A 81 -8.75 -8.68 2.83
CA SER A 81 -7.73 -7.74 3.31
C SER A 81 -8.26 -6.31 3.34
N ALA A 82 -9.07 -5.91 2.35
CA ALA A 82 -9.72 -4.60 2.32
C ALA A 82 -10.60 -4.37 3.57
N SER A 83 -11.34 -5.38 4.03
CA SER A 83 -12.14 -5.29 5.27
C SER A 83 -11.28 -5.08 6.53
N LEU A 84 -10.10 -5.70 6.57
CA LEU A 84 -9.16 -5.52 7.67
C LEU A 84 -8.58 -4.10 7.67
N ILE A 85 -8.20 -3.59 6.50
CA ILE A 85 -7.70 -2.22 6.35
C ILE A 85 -8.80 -1.22 6.73
N ALA A 86 -10.04 -1.43 6.29
CA ALA A 86 -11.20 -0.60 6.66
C ALA A 86 -11.36 -0.47 8.18
N THR A 87 -11.24 -1.60 8.88
CA THR A 87 -11.33 -1.65 10.34
C THR A 87 -10.22 -0.85 11.00
N ILE A 88 -8.97 -0.97 10.51
CA ILE A 88 -7.82 -0.27 11.08
C ILE A 88 -7.89 1.24 10.82
N LEU A 89 -8.40 1.65 9.66
CA LEU A 89 -8.60 3.06 9.29
C LEU A 89 -9.85 3.69 9.93
N ASP A 90 -10.53 2.97 10.83
CA ASP A 90 -11.77 3.40 11.48
C ASP A 90 -12.87 3.82 10.48
N MET A 91 -13.04 3.08 9.39
CA MET A 91 -14.14 3.29 8.45
C MET A 91 -15.48 2.74 9.01
N ARG A 92 -16.59 2.97 8.31
CA ARG A 92 -17.88 2.37 8.69
C ARG A 92 -17.90 0.87 8.37
N GLU A 93 -18.70 0.10 9.10
CA GLU A 93 -18.85 -1.35 8.88
C GLU A 93 -19.67 -1.69 7.63
N ASP A 94 -20.41 -0.73 7.07
CA ASP A 94 -21.33 -0.91 5.94
C ASP A 94 -20.74 -0.52 4.58
N ILE A 95 -19.44 -0.26 4.51
CA ILE A 95 -18.77 0.12 3.27
C ILE A 95 -18.55 -1.07 2.33
N ILE A 96 -18.37 -0.78 1.05
CA ILE A 96 -17.99 -1.80 0.06
C ILE A 96 -16.50 -2.15 0.24
N THR A 97 -16.19 -3.43 0.36
CA THR A 97 -14.82 -3.95 0.38
C THR A 97 -14.61 -4.93 -0.77
N ALA A 98 -13.44 -4.89 -1.41
CA ALA A 98 -12.98 -5.95 -2.30
C ALA A 98 -11.46 -5.98 -2.45
N ASP A 99 -10.95 -7.18 -2.71
CA ASP A 99 -9.55 -7.46 -2.99
C ASP A 99 -9.33 -7.74 -4.48
N PHE A 100 -8.36 -7.08 -5.11
CA PHE A 100 -7.98 -7.24 -6.51
C PHE A 100 -6.51 -7.70 -6.62
N THR A 101 -6.26 -8.73 -7.43
CA THR A 101 -4.94 -9.38 -7.49
C THR A 101 -4.47 -9.63 -8.94
N ASP A 102 -3.59 -10.62 -9.15
CA ASP A 102 -3.03 -11.10 -10.42
C ASP A 102 -1.89 -10.27 -11.03
N SER A 103 -2.07 -8.95 -11.22
CA SER A 103 -1.04 -8.11 -11.83
C SER A 103 -0.97 -6.70 -11.26
N THR A 104 0.08 -5.96 -11.60
CA THR A 104 0.25 -4.54 -11.23
C THR A 104 -0.85 -3.63 -11.79
N LYS A 105 -1.64 -4.11 -12.77
CA LYS A 105 -2.80 -3.40 -13.31
C LYS A 105 -3.99 -3.40 -12.36
N ALA A 106 -4.02 -4.27 -11.35
CA ALA A 106 -5.14 -4.36 -10.40
C ALA A 106 -5.45 -3.04 -9.67
N GLY A 107 -4.49 -2.12 -9.56
CA GLY A 107 -4.67 -0.81 -8.93
C GLY A 107 -5.29 0.28 -9.81
N THR A 108 -5.74 -0.03 -11.03
CA THR A 108 -6.31 0.94 -12.00
C THR A 108 -7.77 0.66 -12.29
#